data_AF-A0AAE0NNM4-F1
#
_entry.id   AF-A0AAE0NNM4-F1
#
_cell.length_a   1.000
_cell.length_b   1.000
_cell.length_c   1.000
_cell.angle_alpha   90.00
_cell.angle_beta   90.00
_cell.angle_gamma   90.00
#
_symmetry.space_group_name_H-M   'P 1'
#
loop_
_entity.id
_entity.type
_entity.pdbx_description
1 polymer ?
#
loop_
_entity_poly.entity_id
_entity_poly.type
_entity_poly.pdbx_seq_one_letter_code
_entity_poly.pdbx_strand_id
1 'polypeptide(L)' 'MTNTILDVFGRAGLHTTALASDRFASAYAKHGMRAYGELVQEPEMDAGVDVVKHHKWSGATYVDELQTPIHAHIRHTPL' A
#
# COMPACT_ATOMS: atom_id res chain seq x y z
N MET A 1 -31.84 -2.57 -23.05
CA MET A 1 -30.71 -1.66 -22.83
C MET A 1 -30.32 -1.69 -21.35
N THR A 2 -29.65 -2.75 -20.90
CA THR A 2 -29.45 -3.03 -19.46
C THR A 2 -28.02 -3.46 -19.10
N ASN A 3 -27.04 -3.35 -20.00
CA ASN A 3 -25.68 -3.87 -19.74
C ASN A 3 -24.52 -2.89 -19.99
N THR A 4 -24.79 -1.64 -20.35
CA THR A 4 -23.74 -0.65 -20.65
C THR A 4 -23.09 -0.07 -19.40
N ILE A 5 -23.80 0.00 -18.27
CA ILE A 5 -23.25 0.58 -17.03
C ILE A 5 -22.21 -0.36 -16.40
N LEU A 6 -22.53 -1.65 -16.25
CA LEU A 6 -21.61 -2.64 -15.67
C LEU A 6 -20.32 -2.78 -16.51
N ASP A 7 -20.46 -2.72 -17.83
CA ASP A 7 -19.37 -2.82 -18.80
C ASP A 7 -18.44 -1.58 -18.78
N VAL A 8 -18.99 -0.39 -18.60
CA VAL A 8 -18.20 0.85 -18.44
C VAL A 8 -17.44 0.87 -17.13
N PHE A 9 -18.07 0.52 -16.00
CA PHE A 9 -17.40 0.49 -14.70
C PHE A 9 -16.32 -0.60 -14.63
N GLY A 10 -16.57 -1.78 -15.22
CA GLY A 10 -15.58 -2.86 -15.29
C GLY A 10 -14.32 -2.46 -16.06
N ARG A 11 -14.47 -1.87 -17.25
CA ARG A 11 -13.32 -1.35 -18.02
C ARG A 11 -12.65 -0.17 -17.36
N ALA A 12 -13.42 0.76 -16.79
CA ALA A 12 -12.85 1.90 -16.07
C ALA A 12 -11.97 1.40 -14.91
N GLY A 13 -12.45 0.44 -14.12
CA GLY A 13 -11.68 -0.20 -13.05
C GLY A 13 -10.41 -0.90 -13.53
N LEU A 14 -10.47 -1.61 -14.67
CA LEU A 14 -9.28 -2.22 -15.28
C LEU A 14 -8.23 -1.17 -15.64
N HIS A 15 -8.64 -0.12 -16.36
CA HIS A 15 -7.73 0.92 -16.82
C HIS A 15 -7.15 1.76 -15.67
N THR A 16 -7.97 2.11 -14.67
CA THR A 16 -7.49 2.89 -13.53
C THR A 16 -6.52 2.08 -12.66
N THR A 17 -6.79 0.80 -12.42
CA THR A 17 -5.89 -0.07 -11.67
C THR A 17 -4.56 -0.28 -12.40
N ALA A 18 -4.61 -0.53 -13.72
CA ALA A 18 -3.41 -0.69 -14.53
C ALA A 18 -2.54 0.57 -14.52
N LEU A 19 -3.16 1.75 -14.72
CA LEU A 19 -2.47 3.03 -14.72
C LEU A 19 -1.89 3.40 -13.35
N ALA A 20 -2.65 3.16 -12.27
CA ALA A 20 -2.16 3.38 -10.91
C ALA A 20 -0.95 2.50 -10.58
N SER A 21 -1.01 1.22 -10.96
CA SER A 21 0.06 0.25 -10.73
C SER A 21 1.35 0.61 -11.50
N ASP A 22 1.23 0.99 -12.78
CA ASP A 22 2.37 1.40 -13.60
C ASP A 22 3.08 2.64 -13.02
N ARG A 23 2.30 3.66 -12.66
CA ARG A 23 2.82 4.89 -12.05
C ARG A 23 3.50 4.62 -10.72
N PHE A 24 2.86 3.83 -9.86
CA PHE A 24 3.42 3.45 -8.57
C PHE A 24 4.72 2.68 -8.75
N ALA A 25 4.77 1.66 -9.62
CA ALA A 25 5.97 0.87 -9.87
C ALA A 25 7.13 1.74 -10.40
N SER A 26 6.85 2.66 -11.33
CA SER A 26 7.84 3.60 -11.87
C SER A 26 8.40 4.54 -10.80
N ALA A 27 7.54 5.08 -9.93
CA ALA A 27 7.93 5.96 -8.83
C ALA A 27 8.68 5.20 -7.74
N TYR A 28 8.23 3.99 -7.39
CA TYR A 28 8.86 3.14 -6.39
C TYR A 28 10.26 2.70 -6.82
N ALA A 29 10.45 2.38 -8.11
CA ALA A 29 11.78 2.06 -8.64
C ALA A 29 12.79 3.21 -8.48
N LYS A 30 12.31 4.47 -8.46
CA LYS A 30 13.14 5.68 -8.33
C LYS A 30 13.30 6.16 -6.89
N HIS A 31 12.25 6.04 -6.08
CA HIS A 31 12.14 6.71 -4.78
C HIS A 31 11.80 5.76 -3.63
N GLY A 32 11.64 4.46 -3.90
CA GLY A 32 11.32 3.43 -2.91
C GLY A 32 10.05 3.76 -2.11
N MET A 33 10.10 3.50 -0.81
CA MET A 33 8.97 3.70 0.11
C MET A 33 8.45 5.13 0.17
N ARG A 34 9.25 6.13 -0.21
CA ARG A 34 8.78 7.53 -0.29
C ARG A 34 7.64 7.68 -1.30
N ALA A 35 7.72 6.97 -2.43
CA ALA A 35 6.64 6.96 -3.43
C ALA A 35 5.34 6.36 -2.88
N TYR A 36 5.42 5.42 -1.94
CA TYR A 36 4.25 4.86 -1.28
C TYR A 36 3.56 5.88 -0.35
N GLY A 37 4.35 6.62 0.43
CA GLY A 37 3.84 7.70 1.27
C GLY A 37 3.12 8.77 0.44
N GLU A 38 3.80 9.30 -0.58
CA GLU A 38 3.30 10.45 -1.36
C GLU A 38 2.15 10.07 -2.33
N LEU A 39 2.18 8.88 -2.96
CA LEU A 39 1.21 8.54 -4.01
C LEU A 39 0.01 7.73 -3.51
N VAL A 40 0.12 7.08 -2.35
CA VAL A 40 -0.94 6.22 -1.81
C VAL A 40 -1.40 6.75 -0.47
N GLN A 41 -0.49 6.85 0.50
CA GLN A 41 -0.87 7.10 1.88
C GLN A 41 -1.39 8.52 2.13
N GLU A 42 -0.69 9.55 1.63
CA GLU A 42 -1.10 10.96 1.75
C GLU A 42 -2.46 11.22 1.07
N PRO A 43 -2.69 10.83 -0.21
CA PRO A 43 -3.98 10.99 -0.84
C PRO A 43 -5.13 10.26 -0.13
N GLU A 44 -4.88 9.05 0.40
CA GLU A 44 -5.89 8.31 1.15
C GLU A 44 -6.24 8.99 2.48
N MET A 45 -5.25 9.58 3.16
CA MET A 45 -5.48 10.38 4.38
C MET A 45 -6.28 11.65 4.08
N ASP A 46 -5.90 12.39 3.03
CA ASP A 46 -6.58 13.62 2.61
C ASP A 46 -8.04 13.35 2.20
N ALA A 47 -8.28 12.24 1.52
CA ALA A 47 -9.60 11.82 1.10
C ALA A 47 -10.42 11.14 2.22
N GLY A 48 -9.84 10.91 3.40
CA GLY A 48 -10.48 10.22 4.52
C GLY A 48 -10.84 8.77 4.20
N VAL A 49 -10.11 8.13 3.29
CA VAL A 49 -10.35 6.74 2.88
C VAL A 49 -9.82 5.81 3.97
N ASP A 50 -10.67 4.94 4.50
CA ASP A 50 -10.34 4.09 5.65
C ASP A 50 -9.28 3.00 5.33
N VAL A 51 -8.84 2.95 4.07
CA VAL A 51 -7.82 2.02 3.56
C VAL A 51 -6.43 2.28 4.15
N VAL A 52 -6.14 3.50 4.60
CA VAL A 52 -4.90 3.83 5.34
C VAL A 52 -4.75 2.94 6.58
N LYS A 53 -5.86 2.51 7.19
CA LYS A 53 -5.86 1.67 8.39
C LYS A 53 -5.60 0.20 8.09
N HIS A 54 -5.25 -0.18 6.85
CA HIS A 54 -4.95 -1.56 6.51
C HIS A 54 -3.76 -2.13 7.28
N HIS A 55 -2.85 -1.30 7.81
CA HIS A 55 -1.84 -1.73 8.80
C HIS A 55 -2.47 -2.27 10.11
N LYS A 56 -3.61 -1.72 10.54
CA LYS A 56 -4.35 -2.17 11.73
C LYS A 56 -5.15 -3.46 11.47
N TRP A 57 -5.57 -3.69 10.22
CA TRP A 57 -6.38 -4.87 9.85
C TRP A 57 -5.57 -6.04 9.28
N SER A 58 -4.38 -5.78 8.72
CA SER A 58 -3.45 -6.81 8.23
C SER A 58 -2.64 -7.49 9.34
N GLY A 59 -2.79 -7.04 10.59
CA GLY A 59 -2.00 -7.55 11.71
C GLY A 59 -0.52 -7.14 11.66
N ALA A 60 -0.17 -6.08 10.91
CA ALA A 60 1.20 -5.58 10.84
C ALA A 60 1.77 -5.20 12.23
N THR A 61 0.92 -4.79 13.17
CA THR A 61 1.30 -4.60 14.57
C THR A 61 1.85 -5.88 15.23
N TYR A 62 1.28 -7.05 14.92
CA TYR A 62 1.78 -8.33 15.43
C TYR A 62 3.13 -8.72 14.81
N VAL A 63 3.36 -8.38 13.54
CA VAL A 63 4.65 -8.63 12.86
C VAL A 63 5.74 -7.68 13.38
N ASP A 64 5.43 -6.40 13.61
CA ASP A 64 6.36 -5.41 14.20
C ASP A 64 6.71 -5.75 15.67
N GLU A 65 5.73 -6.22 16.46
CA GLU A 65 5.95 -6.72 17.83
C GLU A 65 6.86 -7.96 17.86
N LEU A 66 6.85 -8.80 16.82
CA LEU A 66 7.73 -9.96 16.69
C LEU A 66 9.10 -9.62 16.09
N GLN A 67 9.20 -8.63 15.20
CA GLN A 67 10.47 -8.19 14.61
C GLN A 67 11.34 -7.41 15.60
N THR A 68 10.74 -6.65 16.52
CA THR A 68 11.45 -5.90 17.57
C THR A 68 12.35 -6.78 18.45
N PRO A 69 11.87 -7.90 19.03
CA PRO A 69 12.71 -8.79 19.84
C PRO A 69 13.78 -9.55 19.02
N ILE A 70 13.50 -9.94 17.77
CA ILE A 70 14.50 -10.63 16.92
C ILE A 70 15.66 -9.68 16.55
N HIS A 71 15.35 -8.42 16.19
CA HIS A 71 16.38 -7.40 15.95
C HIS A 71 17.13 -6.97 17.23
N ALA A 72 16.49 -7.02 18.40
CA ALA A 72 17.15 -6.81 19.68
C ALA A 72 18.12 -7.95 20.01
N HIS A 73 17.76 -9.20 19.72
CA HIS A 73 18.59 -10.37 19.99
C HIS A 73 19.88 -10.39 19.16
N ILE A 74 19.81 -10.04 17.86
CA ILE A 74 20.98 -10.01 16.97
C ILE A 74 21.99 -8.90 17.36
N ARG A 75 21.55 -7.85 18.04
CA ARG A 75 22.44 -6.77 18.52
C ARG A 75 23.17 -7.08 19.83
N HIS A 76 22.81 -8.15 20.53
CA HIS A 76 23.37 -8.50 21.84
C HIS A 76 24.21 -9.78 21.86
N THR A 77 24.64 -10.31 20.71
CA THR A 77 25.65 -11.37 20.66
C THR A 77 27.03 -10.75 20.42
N PRO A 78 27.88 -10.57 21.45
CA PRO A 78 29.28 -10.25 21.21
C PRO A 78 29.99 -11.48 20.62
N LEU A 79 30.86 -11.25 19.63
CA LEU A 79 31.86 -12.22 19.19
C LEU A 79 32.82 -12.57 20.34
#